data_AF-A0A441W8D0-F1
#
_entry.id   AF-A0A441W8D0-F1
#
_cell.length_a   1.000
_cell.length_b   1.000
_cell.length_c   1.000
_cell.angle_alpha   90.00
_cell.angle_beta   90.00
_cell.angle_gamma   90.00
#
_symmetry.space_group_name_H-M   'P 1'
#
loop_
_entity.id
_entity.type
_entity.pdbx_description
1 polymer ?
#
loop_
_entity_poly.entity_id
_entity_poly.type
_entity_poly.pdbx_seq_one_letter_code
_entity_poly.pdbx_strand_id
1 'polypeptide(L)'
;PLDEILAKDGRDGLVALPAIGTGIAGAIAEIIATGRWSQLERLRGEMDPEALFRSIPGIGPRYAHRLAEDAQLESLEDLEAALHSGELRIKGIGHRRKEMLAATLAERLGRVRLGTTHQPRPLPPVSMLLDVDRMYREKAAAGALRKIAPRRFNPKGEAWLPVLHARHDNWHFTAFFSNTRLAHELAKTHDWVVIYFQAEGQPEGRCTVVTETHGPMAGKRVVRGREDEKQLKEPA
;
A
#
# COMPACT_ATOMS: atom_id res chain seq x y z
N PRO A 1 -7.40 -1.00 30.33
CA PRO A 1 -7.85 0.40 30.23
C PRO A 1 -8.05 0.92 28.79
N LEU A 2 -7.09 0.81 27.85
CA LEU A 2 -7.31 1.28 26.46
C LEU A 2 -8.24 0.37 25.64
N ASP A 3 -8.15 -0.93 25.89
CA ASP A 3 -9.05 -1.98 25.42
C ASP A 3 -10.49 -1.75 25.90
N GLU A 4 -10.68 -1.36 27.16
CA GLU A 4 -11.99 -1.03 27.73
C GLU A 4 -12.59 0.24 27.08
N ILE A 5 -11.78 1.29 26.89
CA ILE A 5 -12.20 2.52 26.22
C ILE A 5 -12.62 2.22 24.78
N LEU A 6 -11.81 1.45 24.04
CA LEU A 6 -12.12 1.06 22.67
C LEU A 6 -13.40 0.22 22.59
N ALA A 7 -13.62 -0.70 23.53
CA ALA A 7 -14.82 -1.53 23.57
C ALA A 7 -16.10 -0.73 23.88
N LYS A 8 -16.00 0.30 24.73
CA LYS A 8 -17.14 1.08 25.19
C LYS A 8 -17.48 2.26 24.27
N ASP A 9 -16.47 3.03 23.91
CA ASP A 9 -16.60 4.34 23.27
C ASP A 9 -15.97 4.35 21.86
N GLY A 10 -15.52 3.20 21.37
CA GLY A 10 -14.93 3.06 20.04
C GLY A 10 -13.65 3.87 19.86
N ARG A 11 -13.34 4.21 18.61
CA ARG A 11 -12.17 5.04 18.28
C ARG A 11 -12.30 6.48 18.80
N ASP A 12 -13.53 6.98 18.92
CA ASP A 12 -13.79 8.34 19.39
C ASP A 12 -13.39 8.49 20.87
N GLY A 13 -13.62 7.45 21.68
CA GLY A 13 -13.13 7.40 23.06
C GLY A 13 -11.60 7.45 23.17
N LEU A 14 -10.89 6.85 22.22
CA LEU A 14 -9.43 6.96 22.15
C LEU A 14 -8.99 8.36 21.73
N VAL A 15 -9.68 8.99 20.78
CA VAL A 15 -9.40 10.37 20.32
C VAL A 15 -9.66 11.41 21.41
N ALA A 16 -10.60 11.13 22.32
CA ALA A 16 -10.86 12.00 23.47
C ALA A 16 -9.71 12.07 24.49
N LEU A 17 -8.74 11.15 24.40
CA LEU A 17 -7.56 11.16 25.28
C LEU A 17 -6.57 12.26 24.89
N PRO A 18 -5.92 12.93 25.87
CA PRO A 18 -4.91 13.93 25.60
C PRO A 18 -3.79 13.39 24.68
N ALA A 19 -3.41 14.19 23.68
CA ALA A 19 -2.38 13.88 22.68
C ALA A 19 -2.69 12.71 21.73
N ILE A 20 -3.91 12.14 21.74
CA ILE A 20 -4.30 11.07 20.81
C ILE A 20 -5.17 11.65 19.70
N GLY A 21 -4.57 11.80 18.51
CA GLY A 21 -5.31 12.08 17.29
C GLY A 21 -5.87 10.80 16.64
N THR A 22 -6.67 10.97 15.59
CA THR A 22 -7.35 9.88 14.86
C THR A 22 -6.38 8.81 14.32
N GLY A 23 -5.19 9.21 13.88
CA GLY A 23 -4.14 8.28 13.46
C GLY A 23 -3.60 7.40 14.59
N ILE A 24 -3.34 7.98 15.76
CA ILE A 24 -2.85 7.23 16.93
C ILE A 24 -3.96 6.33 17.49
N ALA A 25 -5.20 6.82 17.55
CA ALA A 25 -6.36 6.03 17.92
C ALA A 25 -6.56 4.82 16.97
N GLY A 26 -6.37 5.01 15.67
CA GLY A 26 -6.39 3.94 14.68
C GLY A 26 -5.33 2.88 14.92
N ALA A 27 -4.07 3.29 15.13
CA ALA A 27 -2.97 2.38 15.42
C ALA A 27 -3.19 1.60 16.72
N ILE A 28 -3.65 2.26 17.79
CA ILE A 28 -3.99 1.61 19.07
C ILE A 28 -5.08 0.55 18.86
N ALA A 29 -6.15 0.89 18.13
CA ALA A 29 -7.23 -0.04 17.86
C ALA A 29 -6.77 -1.28 17.08
N GLU A 30 -5.90 -1.10 16.09
CA GLU A 30 -5.32 -2.21 15.33
C GLU A 30 -4.43 -3.12 16.18
N ILE A 31 -3.58 -2.53 17.02
CA ILE A 31 -2.69 -3.26 17.92
C ILE A 31 -3.50 -4.08 18.94
N ILE A 32 -4.57 -3.50 19.49
CA ILE A 32 -5.45 -4.21 20.42
C ILE A 32 -6.15 -5.39 19.72
N ALA A 33 -6.63 -5.19 18.49
CA ALA A 33 -7.37 -6.22 17.76
C ALA A 33 -6.48 -7.35 17.22
N THR A 34 -5.24 -7.06 16.81
CA THR A 34 -4.40 -7.99 16.04
C THR A 34 -3.08 -8.36 16.72
N GLY A 35 -2.70 -7.63 17.77
CA GLY A 35 -1.37 -7.69 18.39
C GLY A 35 -0.26 -7.08 17.52
N ARG A 36 -0.61 -6.45 16.39
CA ARG A 36 0.32 -5.97 15.35
C ARG A 36 -0.08 -4.59 14.87
N TRP A 37 0.88 -3.88 14.27
CA TRP A 37 0.62 -2.62 13.57
C TRP A 37 1.16 -2.73 12.15
N SER A 38 0.27 -2.92 11.19
CA SER A 38 0.60 -3.20 9.78
C SER A 38 1.55 -2.17 9.18
N GLN A 39 1.34 -0.89 9.46
CA GLN A 39 2.22 0.18 8.97
C GLN A 39 3.66 0.03 9.49
N LEU A 40 3.86 -0.41 10.74
CA LEU A 40 5.19 -0.63 11.31
C LEU A 40 5.84 -1.89 10.77
N GLU A 41 5.12 -3.01 10.75
CA GLU A 41 5.64 -4.28 10.20
C GLU A 41 6.10 -4.08 8.76
N ARG A 42 5.32 -3.34 7.97
CA ARG A 42 5.65 -2.94 6.62
C ARG A 42 6.90 -2.07 6.52
N LEU A 43 6.98 -0.98 7.28
CA LEU A 43 8.15 -0.09 7.22
C LEU A 43 9.42 -0.84 7.64
N ARG A 44 9.30 -1.79 8.57
CA ARG A 44 10.40 -2.70 8.94
C ARG A 44 10.70 -3.75 7.88
N GLY A 45 9.88 -3.89 6.84
CA GLY A 45 10.01 -4.92 5.81
C GLY A 45 9.76 -6.33 6.35
N GLU A 46 8.93 -6.48 7.38
CA GLU A 46 8.63 -7.79 8.00
C GLU A 46 7.62 -8.62 7.17
N MET A 47 6.96 -8.01 6.18
CA MET A 47 6.03 -8.69 5.29
C MET A 47 6.76 -9.32 4.08
N ASP A 48 6.57 -10.63 3.86
CA ASP A 48 6.93 -11.33 2.62
C ASP A 48 5.66 -11.54 1.77
N PRO A 49 5.45 -10.71 0.72
CA PRO A 49 4.28 -10.81 -0.16
C PRO A 49 4.10 -12.19 -0.78
N GLU A 50 5.18 -12.86 -1.19
CA GLU A 50 5.06 -14.16 -1.82
C GLU A 50 4.54 -15.22 -0.85
N ALA A 51 5.05 -15.22 0.39
CA ALA A 51 4.55 -16.10 1.44
C ALA A 51 3.08 -15.80 1.76
N LEU A 52 2.70 -14.52 1.82
CA LEU A 52 1.31 -14.10 2.03
C LEU A 52 0.39 -14.61 0.91
N PHE A 53 0.75 -14.43 -0.35
CA PHE A 53 -0.07 -14.90 -1.47
C PHE A 53 -0.15 -16.42 -1.57
N ARG A 54 0.93 -17.15 -1.25
CA ARG A 54 0.92 -18.62 -1.19
C ARG A 54 -0.04 -19.18 -0.13
N SER A 55 -0.46 -18.37 0.85
CA SER A 55 -1.49 -18.78 1.81
C SER A 55 -2.90 -18.88 1.20
N ILE A 56 -3.11 -18.37 -0.03
CA ILE A 56 -4.38 -18.49 -0.75
C ILE A 56 -4.43 -19.84 -1.48
N PRO A 57 -5.46 -20.67 -1.26
CA PRO A 57 -5.67 -21.90 -2.02
C PRO A 57 -5.64 -21.66 -3.54
N GLY A 58 -4.85 -22.46 -4.25
CA GLY A 58 -4.68 -22.34 -5.71
C GLY A 58 -3.60 -21.34 -6.16
N ILE A 59 -2.92 -20.66 -5.24
CA ILE A 59 -1.75 -19.81 -5.55
C ILE A 59 -0.46 -20.54 -5.20
N GLY A 60 0.20 -21.07 -6.23
CA GLY A 60 1.55 -21.64 -6.12
C GLY A 60 2.67 -20.59 -6.23
N PRO A 61 3.94 -20.99 -6.02
CA PRO A 61 5.10 -20.08 -6.01
C PRO A 61 5.21 -19.20 -7.25
N ARG A 62 4.94 -19.74 -8.43
CA ARG A 62 4.98 -18.96 -9.69
C ARG A 62 3.96 -17.84 -9.71
N TYR A 63 2.74 -18.07 -9.22
CA TYR A 63 1.69 -17.04 -9.21
C TYR A 63 1.93 -16.04 -8.09
N ALA A 64 2.35 -16.49 -6.92
CA ALA A 64 2.75 -15.62 -5.82
C ALA A 64 3.87 -14.66 -6.24
N HIS A 65 4.86 -15.17 -6.97
CA HIS A 65 5.94 -14.35 -7.53
C HIS A 65 5.42 -13.31 -8.53
N ARG A 66 4.53 -13.69 -9.47
CA ARG A 66 3.93 -12.72 -10.40
C ARG A 66 3.07 -11.67 -9.71
N LEU A 67 2.35 -12.05 -8.66
CA LEU A 67 1.56 -11.12 -7.86
C LEU A 67 2.47 -10.12 -7.13
N ALA A 68 3.53 -10.61 -6.52
CA ALA A 68 4.47 -9.80 -5.75
C ALA A 68 5.36 -8.91 -6.64
N GLU A 69 5.86 -9.44 -7.74
CA GLU A 69 6.88 -8.76 -8.55
C GLU A 69 6.27 -8.12 -9.80
N ASP A 70 5.52 -8.86 -10.64
CA ASP A 70 4.94 -8.30 -11.88
C ASP A 70 3.83 -7.29 -11.57
N ALA A 71 2.91 -7.64 -10.66
CA ALA A 71 1.79 -6.79 -10.27
C ALA A 71 2.11 -5.89 -9.06
N GLN A 72 3.30 -6.02 -8.47
CA GLN A 72 3.78 -5.24 -7.33
C GLN A 72 2.78 -5.18 -6.16
N LEU A 73 2.09 -6.29 -5.88
CA LEU A 73 1.16 -6.43 -4.77
C LEU A 73 1.91 -6.88 -3.50
N GLU A 74 1.56 -6.38 -2.31
CA GLU A 74 2.21 -6.77 -1.04
C GLU A 74 1.22 -7.21 0.03
N SER A 75 -0.09 -6.97 -0.16
CA SER A 75 -1.15 -7.34 0.76
C SER A 75 -2.30 -8.09 0.06
N LEU A 76 -3.14 -8.76 0.85
CA LEU A 76 -4.35 -9.43 0.33
C LEU A 76 -5.41 -8.41 -0.09
N GLU A 77 -5.43 -7.26 0.57
CA GLU A 77 -6.29 -6.12 0.28
C GLU A 77 -5.93 -5.48 -1.07
N ASP A 78 -4.64 -5.39 -1.41
CA ASP A 78 -4.20 -4.92 -2.74
C ASP A 78 -4.71 -5.87 -3.83
N LEU A 79 -4.64 -7.18 -3.56
CA LEU A 79 -5.12 -8.20 -4.49
C LEU A 79 -6.63 -8.14 -4.66
N GLU A 80 -7.39 -7.96 -3.57
CA GLU A 80 -8.84 -7.74 -3.63
C GLU A 80 -9.19 -6.50 -4.47
N ALA A 81 -8.51 -5.38 -4.21
CA ALA A 81 -8.73 -4.12 -4.94
C ALA A 81 -8.42 -4.28 -6.44
N ALA A 82 -7.28 -4.88 -6.79
CA ALA A 82 -6.88 -5.08 -8.17
C ALA A 82 -7.77 -6.09 -8.93
N LEU A 83 -8.34 -7.08 -8.22
CA LEU A 83 -9.33 -7.99 -8.79
C LEU A 83 -10.65 -7.25 -9.06
N HIS A 84 -11.06 -6.35 -8.16
CA HIS A 84 -12.31 -5.59 -8.27
C HIS A 84 -12.26 -4.51 -9.35
N SER A 85 -11.13 -3.80 -9.50
CA SER A 85 -10.95 -2.82 -10.59
C SER A 85 -10.89 -3.48 -11.97
N GLY A 86 -10.70 -4.81 -12.04
CA GLY A 86 -10.55 -5.56 -13.28
C GLY A 86 -9.18 -5.38 -13.95
N GLU A 87 -8.32 -4.51 -13.40
CA GLU A 87 -7.03 -4.11 -13.96
C GLU A 87 -5.95 -5.18 -13.78
N LEU A 88 -6.15 -6.14 -12.86
CA LEU A 88 -5.15 -7.18 -12.60
C LEU A 88 -4.92 -8.08 -13.81
N ARG A 89 -3.89 -7.80 -14.61
CA ARG A 89 -3.48 -8.64 -15.75
C ARG A 89 -2.28 -9.48 -15.38
N ILE A 90 -2.52 -10.74 -15.04
CA ILE A 90 -1.45 -11.70 -14.76
C ILE A 90 -1.47 -12.80 -15.81
N LYS A 91 -0.33 -13.00 -16.47
CA LYS A 91 -0.16 -14.09 -17.44
C LYS A 91 -0.51 -15.43 -16.77
N GLY A 92 -1.44 -16.18 -17.36
CA GLY A 92 -1.89 -17.48 -16.84
C GLY A 92 -2.99 -17.45 -15.77
N ILE A 93 -3.52 -16.27 -15.41
CA ILE A 93 -4.73 -16.14 -14.58
C ILE A 93 -5.89 -15.65 -15.47
N GLY A 94 -6.77 -16.57 -15.85
CA GLY A 94 -8.01 -16.27 -16.58
C GLY A 94 -9.16 -15.83 -15.68
N HIS A 95 -10.26 -15.38 -16.29
CA HIS A 95 -11.46 -14.86 -15.62
C HIS A 95 -11.96 -15.76 -14.48
N ARG A 96 -12.16 -17.05 -14.76
CA ARG A 96 -12.65 -18.03 -13.78
C ARG A 96 -11.78 -18.12 -12.53
N ARG A 97 -10.46 -17.97 -12.68
CA ARG A 97 -9.53 -18.00 -11.54
C ARG A 97 -9.55 -16.68 -10.78
N LYS A 98 -9.74 -15.54 -11.46
CA LYS A 98 -9.95 -14.24 -10.79
C LYS A 98 -11.21 -14.27 -9.93
N GLU A 99 -12.31 -14.83 -10.43
CA GLU A 99 -13.56 -14.99 -9.67
C GLU A 99 -13.36 -15.87 -8.43
N MET A 100 -12.66 -17.01 -8.59
CA MET A 100 -12.32 -17.88 -7.46
C MET A 100 -11.47 -17.16 -6.40
N LEU A 101 -10.47 -16.37 -6.84
CA LEU A 101 -9.65 -15.58 -5.93
C LEU A 101 -10.46 -14.50 -5.22
N ALA A 102 -11.33 -13.80 -5.95
CA ALA A 102 -12.22 -12.79 -5.39
C ALA A 102 -13.17 -13.39 -4.34
N ALA A 103 -13.76 -14.55 -4.62
CA ALA A 103 -14.60 -15.27 -3.65
C ALA A 103 -13.80 -15.69 -2.40
N THR A 104 -12.61 -16.26 -2.59
CA THR A 104 -11.72 -16.67 -1.48
C THR A 104 -11.31 -15.47 -0.61
N LEU A 105 -11.00 -14.34 -1.23
CA LEU A 105 -10.65 -13.11 -0.52
C LEU A 105 -11.86 -12.49 0.16
N ALA A 106 -13.03 -12.50 -0.46
CA ALA A 106 -14.27 -12.02 0.14
C ALA A 106 -14.62 -12.83 1.40
N GLU A 107 -14.40 -14.15 1.42
CA GLU A 107 -14.59 -14.95 2.63
C GLU A 107 -13.54 -14.63 3.71
N ARG A 108 -12.26 -14.57 3.30
CA ARG A 108 -11.13 -14.40 4.22
C ARG A 108 -11.06 -13.01 4.83
N LEU A 109 -11.33 -11.98 4.04
CA LEU A 109 -11.37 -10.57 4.47
C LEU A 109 -12.76 -10.18 4.99
N GLY A 110 -13.84 -10.81 4.49
CA GLY A 110 -15.22 -10.54 4.92
C GLY A 110 -15.52 -11.02 6.35
N ARG A 111 -14.91 -12.12 6.82
CA ARG A 111 -15.03 -12.53 8.24
C ARG A 111 -14.39 -11.52 9.21
N VAL A 112 -13.43 -10.72 8.74
CA VAL A 112 -12.82 -9.60 9.49
C VAL A 112 -13.68 -8.32 9.39
N ARG A 113 -14.58 -8.23 8.40
CA ARG A 113 -15.35 -7.02 8.03
C ARG A 113 -16.86 -7.14 8.26
N LEU A 114 -17.33 -8.01 9.18
CA LEU A 114 -18.75 -8.10 9.55
C LEU A 114 -19.19 -6.80 10.26
N GLY A 115 -19.49 -5.76 9.46
CA GLY A 115 -19.93 -4.44 9.93
C GLY A 115 -20.04 -3.34 8.88
N THR A 116 -19.47 -3.47 7.67
CA THR A 116 -19.51 -2.37 6.68
C THR A 116 -19.93 -2.83 5.29
N THR A 117 -21.04 -2.26 4.80
CA THR A 117 -21.50 -2.31 3.41
C THR A 117 -20.38 -1.90 2.45
N HIS A 118 -20.16 -2.71 1.40
CA HIS A 118 -19.13 -2.52 0.38
C HIS A 118 -19.42 -1.29 -0.50
N GLN A 119 -19.05 -0.10 0.00
CA GLN A 119 -19.03 1.13 -0.78
C GLN A 119 -17.75 1.17 -1.63
N PRO A 120 -17.79 1.71 -2.88
CA PRO A 120 -16.59 1.91 -3.67
C PRO A 120 -15.60 2.77 -2.88
N ARG A 121 -14.40 2.21 -2.66
CA ARG A 121 -13.37 2.87 -1.86
C ARG A 121 -12.93 4.15 -2.60
N PRO A 122 -13.00 5.34 -1.97
CA PRO A 122 -12.46 6.53 -2.61
C PRO A 122 -10.96 6.30 -2.87
N LEU A 123 -10.50 6.66 -4.06
CA LEU A 123 -9.08 6.64 -4.42
C LEU A 123 -8.60 8.08 -4.57
N PRO A 124 -7.39 8.42 -4.11
CA PRO A 124 -6.83 9.72 -4.40
C PRO A 124 -6.65 9.88 -5.92
N PRO A 125 -6.88 11.09 -6.48
CA PRO A 125 -6.62 11.37 -7.89
C PRO A 125 -5.18 11.05 -8.29
N VAL A 126 -4.95 10.58 -9.52
CA VAL A 126 -3.59 10.31 -10.03
C VAL A 126 -2.68 11.53 -9.93
N SER A 127 -3.20 12.73 -10.18
CA SER A 127 -2.42 13.98 -10.03
C SER A 127 -1.88 14.17 -8.61
N MET A 128 -2.68 13.87 -7.59
CA MET A 128 -2.26 13.93 -6.19
C MET A 128 -1.17 12.90 -5.87
N LEU A 129 -1.29 11.68 -6.42
CA LEU A 129 -0.28 10.64 -6.26
C LEU A 129 1.06 11.02 -6.92
N LEU A 130 1.00 11.63 -8.12
CA LEU A 130 2.18 12.14 -8.82
C LEU A 130 2.82 13.34 -8.11
N ASP A 131 2.03 14.18 -7.45
CA ASP A 131 2.55 15.27 -6.62
C ASP A 131 3.30 14.74 -5.39
N VAL A 132 2.76 13.71 -4.73
CA VAL A 132 3.44 13.02 -3.62
C VAL A 132 4.73 12.34 -4.10
N ASP A 133 4.71 11.68 -5.25
CA ASP A 133 5.90 11.07 -5.89
C ASP A 133 7.01 12.10 -6.13
N ARG A 134 6.67 13.25 -6.74
CA ARG A 134 7.60 14.35 -7.00
C ARG A 134 8.20 14.87 -5.70
N MET A 135 7.34 15.21 -4.73
CA MET A 135 7.77 15.73 -3.43
C MET A 135 8.69 14.75 -2.68
N TYR A 136 8.36 13.45 -2.72
CA TYR A 136 9.19 12.42 -2.10
C TYR A 136 10.59 12.37 -2.71
N ARG A 137 10.68 12.28 -4.04
CA ARG A 137 11.96 12.21 -4.76
C ARG A 137 12.84 13.42 -4.52
N GLU A 138 12.26 14.62 -4.56
CA GLU A 138 13.00 15.87 -4.30
C GLU A 138 13.56 15.91 -2.87
N LYS A 139 12.74 15.60 -1.86
CA LYS A 139 13.17 15.59 -0.46
C LYS A 139 14.15 14.45 -0.16
N ALA A 140 13.99 13.29 -0.80
CA ALA A 140 14.91 12.17 -0.69
C ALA A 140 16.29 12.52 -1.27
N ALA A 141 16.33 13.14 -2.46
CA ALA A 141 17.57 13.60 -3.10
C ALA A 141 18.26 14.70 -2.29
N ALA A 142 17.49 15.60 -1.67
CA ALA A 142 18.01 16.63 -0.77
C ALA A 142 18.47 16.09 0.59
N GLY A 143 18.26 14.79 0.89
CA GLY A 143 18.59 14.20 2.19
C GLY A 143 17.74 14.73 3.35
N ALA A 144 16.58 15.33 3.07
CA ALA A 144 15.71 15.97 4.06
C ALA A 144 14.76 15.01 4.78
N LEU A 145 14.71 13.74 4.35
CA LEU A 145 13.81 12.73 4.91
C LEU A 145 14.50 11.87 5.97
N ARG A 146 13.74 11.47 6.99
CA ARG A 146 14.18 10.47 7.96
C ARG A 146 14.34 9.13 7.26
N LYS A 147 15.43 8.45 7.59
CA LYS A 147 15.73 7.11 7.04
C LYS A 147 15.41 6.04 8.06
N ILE A 148 14.93 4.91 7.57
CA ILE A 148 14.69 3.70 8.36
C ILE A 148 15.62 2.59 7.90
N ALA A 149 15.85 1.62 8.79
CA ALA A 149 16.58 0.39 8.49
C ALA A 149 15.58 -0.73 8.18
N PRO A 150 15.25 -0.99 6.91
CA PRO A 150 14.39 -2.12 6.57
C PRO A 150 15.13 -3.44 6.93
N ARG A 151 14.40 -4.50 7.28
CA ARG A 151 14.99 -5.82 7.56
C ARG A 151 15.30 -6.61 6.29
N ARG A 152 14.43 -6.48 5.27
CA ARG A 152 14.63 -7.11 3.97
C ARG A 152 15.69 -6.38 3.16
N PHE A 153 16.52 -7.14 2.46
CA PHE A 153 17.59 -6.64 1.58
C PHE A 153 18.52 -5.63 2.28
N ASN A 154 18.76 -5.82 3.59
CA ASN A 154 19.62 -4.95 4.40
C ASN A 154 20.45 -5.78 5.39
N PRO A 155 21.43 -6.56 4.90
CA PRO A 155 22.22 -7.47 5.76
C PRO A 155 23.01 -6.73 6.85
N LYS A 156 23.33 -5.44 6.63
CA LYS A 156 24.07 -4.61 7.59
C LYS A 156 23.16 -3.88 8.59
N GLY A 157 21.83 -3.91 8.41
CA GLY A 157 20.89 -3.20 9.27
C GLY A 157 21.01 -1.67 9.22
N GLU A 158 21.53 -1.11 8.13
CA GLU A 158 21.76 0.33 8.01
C GLU A 158 20.46 1.09 7.73
N ALA A 159 20.34 2.30 8.30
CA ALA A 159 19.19 3.17 8.04
C ALA A 159 19.37 3.93 6.72
N TRP A 160 18.98 3.32 5.61
CA TRP A 160 19.20 3.86 4.27
C TRP A 160 17.93 4.29 3.53
N LEU A 161 16.75 3.80 3.92
CA LEU A 161 15.49 4.02 3.18
C LEU A 161 14.79 5.29 3.67
N PRO A 162 14.71 6.38 2.88
CA PRO A 162 13.99 7.58 3.29
C PRO A 162 12.47 7.36 3.27
N VAL A 163 11.78 7.96 4.24
CA VAL A 163 10.32 7.89 4.38
C VAL A 163 9.75 9.30 4.43
N LEU A 164 8.77 9.57 3.57
CA LEU A 164 7.96 10.77 3.60
C LEU A 164 6.59 10.46 4.22
N HIS A 165 6.18 11.30 5.17
CA HIS A 165 4.79 11.43 5.56
C HIS A 165 4.24 12.75 5.03
N ALA A 166 3.10 12.72 4.37
CA ALA A 166 2.45 13.90 3.84
C ALA A 166 0.96 13.87 4.14
N ARG A 167 0.35 15.05 4.28
CA ARG A 167 -1.09 15.21 4.40
C ARG A 167 -1.57 16.16 3.33
N HIS A 168 -2.61 15.77 2.59
CA HIS A 168 -3.26 16.60 1.59
C HIS A 168 -4.76 16.43 1.74
N ASP A 169 -5.48 17.50 2.05
CA ASP A 169 -6.90 17.45 2.41
C ASP A 169 -7.20 16.40 3.50
N ASN A 170 -8.07 15.44 3.20
CA ASN A 170 -8.44 14.30 4.07
C ASN A 170 -7.55 13.07 3.85
N TRP A 171 -6.49 13.18 3.06
CA TRP A 171 -5.59 12.07 2.75
C TRP A 171 -4.29 12.16 3.53
N HIS A 172 -3.93 11.02 4.12
CA HIS A 172 -2.63 10.79 4.71
C HIS A 172 -1.84 9.89 3.77
N PHE A 173 -0.59 10.29 3.48
CA PHE A 173 0.31 9.56 2.60
C PHE A 173 1.57 9.15 3.33
N THR A 174 2.04 7.93 3.05
CA THR A 174 3.40 7.49 3.38
C THR A 174 4.07 7.02 2.10
N ALA A 175 5.20 7.64 1.74
CA ALA A 175 5.94 7.32 0.52
C ALA A 175 7.39 6.94 0.83
N PHE A 176 7.88 5.90 0.16
CA PHE A 176 9.26 5.44 0.24
C PHE A 176 9.64 4.66 -1.02
N PHE A 177 10.94 4.45 -1.25
CA PHE A 177 11.40 3.67 -2.39
C PHE A 177 11.09 2.18 -2.22
N SER A 178 10.72 1.52 -3.31
CA SER A 178 10.49 0.08 -3.30
C SER A 178 11.75 -0.67 -2.90
N ASN A 179 11.59 -1.57 -1.93
CA ASN A 179 12.63 -2.45 -1.42
C ASN A 179 12.27 -3.93 -1.72
N THR A 180 11.65 -4.19 -2.88
CA THR A 180 11.34 -5.54 -3.35
C THR A 180 12.49 -6.15 -4.14
N ARG A 181 12.48 -7.49 -4.33
CA ARG A 181 13.56 -8.19 -5.06
C ARG A 181 13.69 -7.65 -6.48
N LEU A 182 12.57 -7.49 -7.20
CA LEU A 182 12.57 -6.97 -8.56
C LEU A 182 13.10 -5.54 -8.64
N ALA A 183 12.81 -4.70 -7.64
CA ALA A 183 13.37 -3.35 -7.60
C ALA A 183 14.90 -3.37 -7.50
N HIS A 184 15.49 -4.32 -6.75
CA HIS A 184 16.94 -4.53 -6.70
C HIS A 184 17.49 -5.09 -8.01
N GLU A 185 16.86 -6.15 -8.56
CA GLU A 185 17.29 -6.80 -9.80
C GLU A 185 17.28 -5.84 -11.01
N LEU A 186 16.30 -4.94 -11.07
CA LEU A 186 16.18 -3.94 -12.13
C LEU A 186 16.88 -2.61 -11.83
N ALA A 187 17.61 -2.51 -10.71
CA ALA A 187 18.23 -1.27 -10.23
C ALA A 187 17.24 -0.08 -10.15
N LYS A 188 16.00 -0.34 -9.71
CA LYS A 188 14.90 0.61 -9.54
C LYS A 188 14.62 1.00 -8.09
N THR A 189 15.51 0.66 -7.16
CA THR A 189 15.44 1.02 -5.73
C THR A 189 15.50 2.53 -5.44
N HIS A 190 15.72 3.37 -6.46
CA HIS A 190 15.68 4.84 -6.37
C HIS A 190 14.72 5.44 -7.41
N ASP A 191 13.92 4.60 -8.08
CA ASP A 191 12.98 5.01 -9.12
C ASP A 191 11.54 4.66 -8.73
N TRP A 192 11.31 3.44 -8.26
CA TRP A 192 9.98 2.97 -7.90
C TRP A 192 9.61 3.50 -6.53
N VAL A 193 8.55 4.31 -6.48
CA VAL A 193 8.05 4.93 -5.25
C VAL A 193 6.77 4.25 -4.87
N VAL A 194 6.77 3.63 -3.70
CA VAL A 194 5.59 3.01 -3.12
C VAL A 194 4.88 4.07 -2.29
N ILE A 195 3.60 4.32 -2.58
CA ILE A 195 2.78 5.32 -1.91
C ILE A 195 1.60 4.61 -1.26
N TYR A 196 1.57 4.65 0.06
CA TYR A 196 0.41 4.30 0.86
C TYR A 196 -0.45 5.53 1.07
N PHE A 197 -1.76 5.37 0.96
CA PHE A 197 -2.73 6.45 1.14
C PHE A 197 -3.91 5.98 1.97
N GLN A 198 -4.36 6.82 2.88
CA GLN A 198 -5.50 6.54 3.74
C GLN A 198 -6.36 7.79 3.90
N ALA A 199 -7.67 7.63 3.71
CA ALA A 199 -8.67 8.62 4.10
C ALA A 199 -9.28 8.21 5.44
N GLU A 200 -9.78 9.20 6.19
CA GLU A 200 -10.39 8.95 7.50
C GLU A 200 -11.57 7.96 7.40
N GLY A 201 -11.57 6.96 8.29
CA GLY A 201 -12.59 5.90 8.32
C GLY A 201 -12.51 4.88 7.18
N GLN A 202 -11.58 5.05 6.23
CA GLN A 202 -11.40 4.13 5.11
C GLN A 202 -10.19 3.21 5.32
N PRO A 203 -10.23 1.98 4.78
CA PRO A 203 -9.06 1.13 4.72
C PRO A 203 -7.96 1.78 3.88
N GLU A 204 -6.72 1.62 4.32
CA GLU A 204 -5.55 2.07 3.59
C GLU A 204 -5.50 1.42 2.19
N GLY A 205 -5.07 2.19 1.20
CA GLY A 205 -4.73 1.73 -0.14
C GLY A 205 -3.27 1.99 -0.45
N ARG A 206 -2.79 1.40 -1.53
CA ARG A 206 -1.43 1.60 -2.03
C ARG A 206 -1.43 1.71 -3.54
N CYS A 207 -0.45 2.44 -4.06
CA CYS A 207 -0.01 2.33 -5.44
C CYS A 207 1.51 2.42 -5.54
N THR A 208 2.05 1.99 -6.68
CA THR A 208 3.46 2.20 -7.01
C THR A 208 3.57 3.17 -8.17
N VAL A 209 4.38 4.21 -8.02
CA VAL A 209 4.73 5.16 -9.07
C VAL A 209 6.10 4.80 -9.62
N VAL A 210 6.19 4.71 -10.94
CA VAL A 210 7.40 4.26 -11.64
C VAL A 210 7.68 5.14 -12.83
N THR A 211 8.91 5.12 -13.31
CA THR A 211 9.22 5.66 -14.63
C THR A 211 8.87 4.61 -15.68
N GLU A 212 7.93 4.94 -16.58
CA GLU A 212 7.53 4.07 -17.66
C GLU A 212 8.70 3.87 -18.63
N THR A 213 8.91 2.62 -19.06
CA THR A 213 10.07 2.23 -19.89
C THR A 213 9.66 1.95 -21.34
N HIS A 214 8.39 1.65 -21.59
CA HIS A 214 7.90 1.27 -22.91
C HIS A 214 6.56 1.95 -23.23
N GLY A 215 6.24 2.06 -24.52
CA GLY A 215 4.97 2.61 -24.98
C GLY A 215 4.90 4.15 -24.99
N PRO A 216 3.70 4.73 -25.19
CA PRO A 216 3.52 6.16 -25.43
C PRO A 216 3.86 7.06 -24.23
N MET A 217 3.92 6.47 -23.03
CA MET A 217 4.27 7.16 -21.79
C MET A 217 5.74 6.97 -21.39
N ALA A 218 6.58 6.36 -22.24
CA ALA A 218 7.98 6.12 -21.94
C ALA A 218 8.70 7.40 -21.46
N GLY A 219 9.45 7.28 -20.36
CA GLY A 219 10.14 8.39 -19.70
C GLY A 219 9.27 9.21 -18.74
N LYS A 220 7.94 9.01 -18.72
CA LYS A 220 7.04 9.70 -17.78
C LYS A 220 6.82 8.91 -16.50
N ARG A 221 6.44 9.61 -15.45
CA ARG A 221 5.97 9.00 -14.19
C ARG A 221 4.53 8.52 -14.39
N VAL A 222 4.28 7.26 -14.03
CA VAL A 222 2.94 6.65 -14.12
C VAL A 222 2.62 5.91 -12.84
N VAL A 223 1.35 5.94 -12.46
CA VAL A 223 0.82 5.12 -11.36
C VAL A 223 0.49 3.75 -11.94
N ARG A 224 1.17 2.71 -11.47
CA ARG A 224 0.97 1.33 -11.95
C ARG A 224 -0.47 0.89 -11.76
N GLY A 225 -1.09 0.37 -12.82
CA GLY A 225 -2.50 -0.03 -12.86
C GLY A 225 -3.48 1.10 -13.15
N ARG A 226 -3.04 2.36 -13.13
CA ARG A 226 -3.85 3.55 -13.42
C ARG A 226 -3.22 4.41 -14.52
N GLU A 227 -2.56 3.77 -15.48
CA GLU A 227 -1.88 4.45 -16.59
C GLU A 227 -2.85 5.15 -17.54
N ASP A 228 -4.08 4.62 -17.67
CA ASP A 228 -5.11 5.15 -18.58
C ASP A 228 -5.95 6.29 -17.96
N GLU A 229 -5.85 6.50 -16.64
CA GLU A 229 -6.47 7.63 -15.98
C GLU A 229 -5.74 8.92 -16.38
N LYS A 230 -6.47 9.85 -17.02
CA LYS A 230 -5.89 11.12 -17.47
C LYS A 230 -5.13 11.80 -16.34
N GLN A 231 -3.83 12.02 -16.56
CA GLN A 231 -2.96 12.85 -15.74
C GLN A 231 -3.37 14.33 -15.86
N LEU A 232 -4.60 14.67 -15.51
CA LEU A 232 -5.13 16.02 -15.60
C LEU A 232 -4.66 16.82 -14.40
N LYS A 233 -3.56 17.54 -14.61
CA LYS A 233 -3.36 18.94 -14.20
C LYS A 233 -2.22 19.50 -15.06
N GLU A 234 -2.55 20.01 -16.25
CA GLU A 234 -1.83 21.17 -16.78
C GLU A 234 -2.55 22.39 -16.19
N PRO A 235 -1.93 23.18 -15.29
CA PRO A 235 -2.36 24.55 -15.14
C PRO A 235 -1.86 25.34 -16.35
N ALA A 236 -2.78 26.14 -16.92
CA ALA A 236 -2.47 27.20 -17.88
C ALA A 236 -1.57 28.27 -17.26
#